data_AF-A0A419IVF8-F1
#
_entry.id   AF-A0A419IVF8-F1
#
_cell.length_a   1.000
_cell.length_b   1.000
_cell.length_c   1.000
_cell.angle_alpha   90.00
_cell.angle_beta   90.00
_cell.angle_gamma   90.00
#
_symmetry.space_group_name_H-M   'P 1'
#
loop_
_entity.id
_entity.type
_entity.pdbx_description
1 polymer ?
#
loop_
_entity_poly.entity_id
_entity_poly.type
_entity_poly.pdbx_seq_one_letter_code
_entity_poly.pdbx_strand_id
1 'polypeptide(L)'
;MSNILLLYDTQEEDLARDYKDYLAELDIEMRMIPLSYDKGKTLQDKEERYFDSAAGAIFLLTPRTGNASSSSVAHEMGQAKQKFQDTPEKVIYLKDKNCTVPTIDQKPYISFDRGDIRSIIKANTSLLKNLKQAEWLSKKQVEQKETQIDIANLSESVDSVLKKICVYIGSKPKGVIAESEFDALLKTKYYLNPLDINLTRKKLENERLLIYCPFIQSDSRKLTWGFQLTEVGWKLVEYEVERDKKKRASKPSLGLMDYEPAVSRIPAISNNYKLGLGLIPGENKRRNDKT
;
A
#
# COMPACT_ATOMS: atom_id res chain seq x y z
N MET A 1 23.85 -21.33 3.91
CA MET A 1 22.50 -20.84 4.25
C MET A 1 22.32 -21.02 5.75
N SER A 2 21.82 -19.99 6.45
CA SER A 2 21.73 -20.00 7.91
C SER A 2 20.49 -20.78 8.34
N ASN A 3 20.65 -21.86 9.12
CA ASN A 3 19.53 -22.63 9.65
C ASN A 3 18.88 -21.86 10.82
N ILE A 4 17.78 -21.15 10.58
CA ILE A 4 17.04 -20.45 11.64
C ILE A 4 15.90 -21.34 12.11
N LEU A 5 15.74 -21.48 13.42
CA LEU A 5 14.60 -22.20 13.99
C LEU A 5 13.40 -21.26 14.14
N LEU A 6 12.24 -21.72 13.67
CA LEU A 6 10.96 -21.11 13.99
C LEU A 6 10.27 -21.95 15.06
N LEU A 7 10.10 -21.36 16.23
CA LEU A 7 9.51 -21.98 17.41
C LEU A 7 8.16 -21.33 17.68
N TYR A 8 7.14 -22.14 17.89
CA TYR A 8 5.75 -21.70 17.93
C TYR A 8 4.94 -22.63 18.83
N ASP A 9 3.81 -22.13 19.34
CA ASP A 9 2.87 -23.03 19.99
C ASP A 9 2.25 -23.97 18.94
N THR A 10 2.21 -25.27 19.21
CA THR A 10 1.62 -26.27 18.30
C THR A 10 0.22 -25.95 17.78
N GLN A 11 -0.58 -25.16 18.50
CA GLN A 11 -1.91 -24.70 18.04
C GLN A 11 -1.86 -23.63 16.94
N GLU A 12 -0.68 -23.08 16.67
CA GLU A 12 -0.43 -21.97 15.74
C GLU A 12 0.42 -22.43 14.55
N GLU A 13 0.31 -23.70 14.17
CA GLU A 13 1.06 -24.27 13.04
C GLU A 13 0.82 -23.52 11.74
N ASP A 14 -0.43 -23.14 11.46
CA ASP A 14 -0.75 -22.41 10.23
C ASP A 14 -0.12 -21.02 10.20
N LEU A 15 -0.17 -20.29 11.32
CA LEU A 15 0.50 -18.99 11.43
C LEU A 15 2.02 -19.12 11.31
N ALA A 16 2.60 -20.16 11.92
CA ALA A 16 4.02 -20.46 11.79
C ALA A 16 4.40 -20.80 10.34
N ARG A 17 3.54 -21.53 9.62
CA ARG A 17 3.71 -21.81 8.19
C ARG A 17 3.65 -20.53 7.37
N ASP A 18 2.70 -19.63 7.64
CA ASP A 18 2.61 -18.34 6.96
C ASP A 18 3.88 -17.49 7.15
N TYR A 19 4.44 -17.45 8.37
CA TYR A 19 5.72 -16.77 8.62
C TYR A 19 6.91 -17.46 7.96
N LYS A 20 6.89 -18.80 7.88
CA LYS A 20 7.90 -19.57 7.15
C LYS A 20 7.89 -19.24 5.67
N ASP A 21 6.72 -19.24 5.05
CA ASP A 21 6.57 -18.94 3.63
C ASP A 21 6.92 -17.47 3.35
N TYR A 22 6.46 -16.54 4.19
CA TYR A 22 6.81 -15.13 4.11
C TYR A 22 8.33 -14.86 4.15
N LEU A 23 9.06 -15.54 5.04
CA LEU A 23 10.51 -15.35 5.14
C LEU A 23 11.28 -16.14 4.07
N ALA A 24 10.74 -17.25 3.58
CA ALA A 24 11.30 -17.96 2.44
C ALA A 24 11.31 -17.08 1.17
N GLU A 25 10.27 -16.27 0.95
CA GLU A 25 10.23 -15.25 -0.13
C GLU A 25 11.34 -14.19 -0.01
N LEU A 26 12.00 -14.09 1.16
CA LEU A 26 13.12 -13.19 1.41
C LEU A 26 14.49 -13.90 1.38
N ASP A 27 14.57 -15.09 0.77
CA ASP A 27 15.75 -15.97 0.77
C ASP A 27 16.17 -16.43 2.20
N ILE A 28 15.24 -16.42 3.17
CA ILE A 28 15.49 -16.86 4.55
C ILE A 28 14.85 -18.23 4.79
N GLU A 29 15.66 -19.28 4.80
CA GLU A 29 15.19 -20.63 5.13
C GLU A 29 15.03 -20.82 6.63
N MET A 30 13.80 -21.15 7.05
CA MET A 30 13.51 -21.51 8.43
C MET A 30 13.15 -22.99 8.58
N ARG A 31 13.52 -23.55 9.73
CA ARG A 31 13.20 -24.92 10.15
C ARG A 31 12.26 -24.89 11.34
N MET A 32 11.21 -25.69 11.25
CA MET A 32 10.30 -25.98 12.36
C MET A 32 10.65 -27.36 12.91
N ILE A 33 10.53 -27.55 14.22
CA ILE A 33 10.65 -28.87 14.84
C ILE A 33 9.38 -29.66 14.45
N PRO A 34 9.50 -30.81 13.76
CA PRO A 34 8.34 -31.57 13.31
C PRO A 34 7.56 -32.11 14.53
N LEU A 35 6.24 -32.23 14.44
CA LEU A 35 5.43 -32.77 15.55
C LEU A 35 5.54 -34.29 15.70
N SER A 36 6.01 -34.99 14.66
CA SER A 36 6.13 -36.45 14.65
C SER A 36 7.16 -36.95 15.68
N TYR A 37 6.85 -38.03 16.38
CA TYR A 37 7.79 -38.67 17.31
C TYR A 37 9.03 -39.24 16.58
N ASP A 38 10.21 -38.98 17.13
CA ASP A 38 11.44 -39.68 16.72
C ASP A 38 11.54 -40.99 17.52
N LYS A 39 11.46 -42.13 16.83
CA LYS A 39 11.53 -43.44 17.49
C LYS A 39 12.83 -43.56 18.29
N GLY A 40 12.70 -43.81 19.59
CA GLY A 40 13.82 -44.05 20.50
C GLY A 40 14.55 -42.79 20.99
N LYS A 41 14.01 -41.58 20.76
CA LYS A 41 14.55 -40.32 21.29
C LYS A 41 13.55 -39.63 22.19
N THR A 42 14.03 -38.96 23.23
CA THR A 42 13.18 -38.09 24.05
C THR A 42 12.83 -36.81 23.30
N LEU A 43 11.79 -36.09 23.75
CA LEU A 43 11.45 -34.77 23.20
C LEU A 43 12.63 -33.79 23.37
N GLN A 44 13.30 -33.86 24.52
CA GLN A 44 14.47 -33.05 24.81
C GLN A 44 15.63 -33.34 23.85
N ASP A 45 15.99 -34.62 23.63
CA ASP A 45 17.06 -34.99 22.68
C ASP A 45 16.78 -34.47 21.26
N LYS A 46 15.49 -34.41 20.91
CA LYS A 46 15.05 -33.91 19.62
C LYS A 46 15.22 -32.39 19.57
N GLU A 47 14.69 -31.65 20.55
CA GLU A 47 14.84 -30.19 20.63
C GLU A 47 16.31 -29.78 20.62
N GLU A 48 17.14 -30.40 21.45
CA GLU A 48 18.58 -30.15 21.54
C GLU A 48 19.26 -30.34 20.17
N ARG A 49 18.95 -31.42 19.45
CA ARG A 49 19.47 -31.64 18.08
C ARG A 49 19.14 -30.51 17.13
N TYR A 50 17.91 -29.98 17.18
CA TYR A 50 17.51 -28.87 16.33
C TYR A 50 18.25 -27.60 16.74
N PHE A 51 18.28 -27.29 18.04
CA PHE A 51 19.02 -26.15 18.58
C PHE A 51 20.50 -26.22 18.22
N ASP A 52 21.17 -27.36 18.37
CA ASP A 52 22.59 -27.56 18.04
C ASP A 52 22.95 -27.11 16.63
N SER A 53 22.10 -27.46 15.65
CA SER A 53 22.29 -27.10 14.25
C SER A 53 21.84 -25.69 13.86
N ALA A 54 21.23 -24.94 14.79
CA ALA A 54 20.63 -23.65 14.52
C ALA A 54 21.63 -22.50 14.61
N ALA A 55 21.60 -21.62 13.62
CA ALA A 55 22.30 -20.33 13.60
C ALA A 55 21.53 -19.23 14.35
N GLY A 56 20.31 -19.51 14.77
CA GLY A 56 19.44 -18.61 15.51
C GLY A 56 18.03 -19.14 15.71
N ALA A 57 17.22 -18.39 16.46
CA ALA A 57 15.85 -18.76 16.78
C ALA A 57 14.90 -17.56 16.66
N ILE A 58 13.72 -17.80 16.10
CA ILE A 58 12.57 -16.90 16.08
C ILE A 58 11.44 -17.57 16.83
N PHE A 59 10.92 -16.89 17.84
CA PHE A 59 9.83 -17.37 18.67
C PHE A 59 8.54 -16.63 18.33
N LEU A 60 7.49 -17.39 18.01
CA LEU A 60 6.13 -16.90 17.83
C LEU A 60 5.33 -17.16 19.12
N LEU A 61 5.23 -16.12 19.95
CA LEU A 61 4.61 -16.17 21.27
C LEU A 61 3.15 -15.73 21.20
N THR A 62 2.24 -16.68 21.31
CA THR A 62 0.81 -16.49 21.16
C THR A 62 0.09 -16.97 22.42
N PRO A 63 -1.07 -16.39 22.77
CA PRO A 63 -1.80 -16.83 23.94
C PRO A 63 -2.37 -18.24 23.71
N ARG A 64 -1.98 -19.18 24.56
CA ARG A 64 -2.75 -20.40 24.80
C ARG A 64 -3.85 -20.08 25.82
N THR A 65 -4.99 -20.78 25.73
CA THR A 65 -6.16 -20.68 26.63
C THR A 65 -5.81 -20.08 28.00
N GLY A 66 -6.27 -18.85 28.29
CA GLY A 66 -5.94 -18.15 29.54
C GLY A 66 -4.76 -17.16 29.44
N ASN A 67 -4.44 -16.65 28.25
CA ASN A 67 -3.45 -15.60 28.00
C ASN A 67 -1.97 -15.98 28.27
N ALA A 68 -1.60 -17.24 28.44
CA ALA A 68 -0.20 -17.62 28.71
C ALA A 68 0.44 -18.34 27.51
N SER A 69 1.76 -18.19 27.30
CA SER A 69 2.49 -19.03 26.34
C SER A 69 2.58 -20.48 26.82
N SER A 70 2.74 -21.46 25.92
CA SER A 70 2.95 -22.85 26.34
C SER A 70 4.25 -23.05 27.15
N SER A 71 4.22 -24.04 28.03
CA SER A 71 5.39 -24.48 28.81
C SER A 71 6.51 -25.04 27.93
N SER A 72 6.19 -25.59 26.76
CA SER A 72 7.16 -26.07 25.77
C SER A 72 8.01 -24.90 25.24
N VAL A 73 7.33 -23.85 24.77
CA VAL A 73 7.99 -22.64 24.26
C VAL A 73 8.82 -21.97 25.36
N ALA A 74 8.34 -21.95 26.61
CA ALA A 74 9.12 -21.44 27.73
C ALA A 74 10.43 -22.23 27.97
N HIS A 75 10.40 -23.56 27.83
CA HIS A 75 11.61 -24.39 27.94
C HIS A 75 12.59 -24.12 26.79
N GLU A 76 12.09 -24.07 25.56
CA GLU A 76 12.86 -23.73 24.36
C GLU A 76 13.51 -22.33 24.45
N MET A 77 12.80 -21.35 25.02
CA MET A 77 13.35 -20.02 25.32
C MET A 77 14.54 -20.10 26.29
N GLY A 78 14.47 -20.99 27.28
CA GLY A 78 15.58 -21.26 28.20
C GLY A 78 16.80 -21.84 27.50
N GLN A 79 16.60 -22.82 26.62
CA GLN A 79 17.66 -23.41 25.80
C GLN A 79 18.29 -22.37 24.86
N ALA A 80 17.47 -21.56 24.19
CA ALA A 80 17.94 -20.49 23.31
C ALA A 80 18.79 -19.46 24.07
N LYS A 81 18.38 -19.09 25.29
CA LYS A 81 19.11 -18.16 26.15
C LYS A 81 20.50 -18.69 26.51
N GLN A 82 20.63 -19.98 26.80
CA GLN A 82 21.92 -20.61 27.11
C GLN A 82 22.80 -20.69 25.85
N LYS A 83 22.25 -21.19 24.74
CA LYS A 83 23.01 -21.39 23.49
C LYS A 83 23.50 -20.08 22.87
N PHE A 84 22.66 -19.06 22.82
CA PHE A 84 22.94 -17.79 22.16
C PHE A 84 23.28 -16.67 23.15
N GLN A 85 23.84 -17.02 24.31
CA GLN A 85 24.21 -16.04 25.36
C GLN A 85 25.19 -14.97 24.83
N ASP A 86 26.13 -15.38 23.97
CA ASP A 86 27.19 -14.51 23.44
C ASP A 86 26.78 -13.81 22.13
N THR A 87 25.69 -14.27 21.50
CA THR A 87 25.12 -13.71 20.26
C THR A 87 23.62 -13.44 20.43
N PRO A 88 23.23 -12.57 21.37
CA PRO A 88 21.82 -12.36 21.72
C PRO A 88 20.96 -11.87 20.55
N GLU A 89 21.53 -11.14 19.60
CA GLU A 89 20.86 -10.68 18.38
C GLU A 89 20.36 -11.82 17.48
N LYS A 90 20.86 -13.05 17.67
CA LYS A 90 20.43 -14.27 16.98
C LYS A 90 19.16 -14.90 17.57
N VAL A 91 18.49 -14.22 18.49
CA VAL A 91 17.20 -14.64 19.07
C VAL A 91 16.19 -13.51 18.95
N ILE A 92 15.06 -13.77 18.27
CA ILE A 92 14.00 -12.80 18.01
C ILE A 92 12.68 -13.31 18.58
N TYR A 93 11.96 -12.45 19.30
CA TYR A 93 10.64 -12.78 19.84
C TYR A 93 9.55 -11.94 19.16
N LEU A 94 8.62 -12.62 18.47
CA LEU A 94 7.36 -12.06 17.98
C LEU A 94 6.28 -12.38 19.01
N LYS A 95 5.65 -11.38 19.59
CA LYS A 95 4.72 -11.55 20.71
C LYS A 95 3.35 -10.99 20.38
N ASP A 96 2.32 -11.81 20.47
CA ASP A 96 0.94 -11.34 20.46
C ASP A 96 0.66 -10.48 21.71
N LYS A 97 -0.03 -9.35 21.55
CA LYS A 97 -0.35 -8.41 22.64
C LYS A 97 -1.04 -9.10 23.82
N ASN A 98 -1.81 -10.15 23.57
CA ASN A 98 -2.60 -10.86 24.59
C ASN A 98 -1.81 -12.02 25.22
N CYS A 99 -0.58 -12.28 24.77
CA CYS A 99 0.28 -13.32 25.33
C CYS A 99 1.00 -12.80 26.58
N THR A 100 0.91 -13.55 27.66
CA THR A 100 1.69 -13.40 28.89
C THR A 100 2.85 -14.35 28.78
N VAL A 101 4.07 -13.81 28.80
CA VAL A 101 5.31 -14.56 28.63
C VAL A 101 6.00 -14.61 29.99
N PRO A 102 6.46 -15.78 30.46
CA PRO A 102 7.26 -15.86 31.67
C PRO A 102 8.57 -15.06 31.49
N THR A 103 9.05 -14.43 32.57
CA THR A 103 10.25 -13.58 32.56
C THR A 103 11.54 -14.40 32.43
N ILE A 104 11.73 -15.06 31.30
CA ILE A 104 12.88 -15.93 31.00
C ILE A 104 13.98 -15.12 30.33
N ASP A 105 13.61 -14.23 29.41
CA ASP A 105 14.51 -13.34 28.69
C ASP A 105 14.07 -11.87 28.86
N GLN A 106 15.05 -10.98 29.11
CA GLN A 106 14.83 -9.54 29.31
C GLN A 106 14.87 -8.75 27.99
N LYS A 107 14.91 -9.45 26.85
CA LYS A 107 14.94 -8.81 25.54
C LYS A 107 13.63 -8.12 25.17
N PRO A 108 13.70 -7.07 24.35
CA PRO A 108 12.51 -6.43 23.80
C PRO A 108 11.78 -7.40 22.85
N TYR A 109 10.48 -7.58 23.13
CA TYR A 109 9.57 -8.33 22.27
C TYR A 109 9.10 -7.44 21.11
N ILE A 110 9.02 -8.00 19.91
CA ILE A 110 8.28 -7.37 18.81
C ILE A 110 6.80 -7.70 19.03
N SER A 111 6.08 -6.78 19.67
CA SER A 111 4.65 -6.97 19.94
C SER A 111 3.80 -6.75 18.68
N PHE A 112 2.78 -7.58 18.48
CA PHE A 112 1.77 -7.42 17.43
C PHE A 112 0.36 -7.67 17.96
N ASP A 113 -0.64 -7.13 17.26
CA ASP A 113 -2.05 -7.32 17.56
C ASP A 113 -2.76 -7.87 16.33
N ARG A 114 -3.30 -9.09 16.42
CA ARG A 114 -4.05 -9.73 15.33
C ARG A 114 -5.25 -8.91 14.87
N GLY A 115 -5.85 -8.13 15.77
CA GLY A 115 -7.00 -7.27 15.47
C GLY A 115 -6.64 -5.93 14.80
N ASP A 116 -5.35 -5.59 14.71
CA ASP A 116 -4.89 -4.33 14.13
C ASP A 116 -3.82 -4.57 13.04
N ILE A 117 -4.24 -4.44 11.78
CA ILE A 117 -3.36 -4.59 10.62
C ILE A 117 -2.15 -3.66 10.67
N ARG A 118 -2.26 -2.45 11.26
CA ARG A 118 -1.13 -1.53 11.38
C ARG A 118 -0.11 -2.06 12.38
N SER A 119 -0.56 -2.73 13.43
CA SER A 119 0.30 -3.41 14.40
C SER A 119 1.07 -4.55 13.75
N ILE A 120 0.40 -5.36 12.94
CA ILE A 120 1.04 -6.46 12.18
C ILE A 120 2.11 -5.92 11.21
N ILE A 121 1.79 -4.88 10.44
CA ILE A 121 2.77 -4.26 9.51
C ILE A 121 3.98 -3.71 10.27
N LYS A 122 3.77 -3.06 11.42
CA LYS A 122 4.85 -2.55 12.27
C LYS A 122 5.71 -3.68 12.84
N ALA A 123 5.10 -4.78 13.24
CA ALA A 123 5.79 -5.97 13.75
C ALA A 123 6.65 -6.60 12.67
N ASN A 124 6.10 -6.82 11.46
CA ASN A 124 6.86 -7.34 10.32
C ASN A 124 8.02 -6.41 9.92
N THR A 125 7.79 -5.09 9.94
CA THR A 125 8.86 -4.11 9.67
C THR A 125 9.98 -4.21 10.72
N SER A 126 9.62 -4.40 11.99
CA SER A 126 10.59 -4.58 13.09
C SER A 126 11.33 -5.91 12.98
N LEU A 127 10.63 -6.97 12.57
CA LEU A 127 11.21 -8.29 12.30
C LEU A 127 12.30 -8.17 11.24
N LEU A 128 12.02 -7.53 10.10
CA LEU A 128 13.00 -7.31 9.04
C LEU A 128 14.23 -6.53 9.52
N LYS A 129 14.04 -5.52 10.39
CA LYS A 129 15.17 -4.78 10.99
C LYS A 129 16.03 -5.69 11.87
N ASN A 130 15.40 -6.53 12.69
CA ASN A 130 16.12 -7.47 13.55
C ASN A 130 16.83 -8.56 12.75
N LEU A 131 16.20 -9.10 11.70
CA LEU A 131 16.82 -10.05 10.76
C LEU A 131 18.05 -9.45 10.07
N LYS A 132 18.03 -8.15 9.77
CA LYS A 132 19.18 -7.43 9.21
C LYS A 132 20.30 -7.24 10.25
N GLN A 133 19.96 -6.91 11.49
CA GLN A 133 20.94 -6.82 12.60
C GLN A 133 21.57 -8.19 12.90
N ALA A 134 20.79 -9.26 12.81
CA ALA A 134 21.25 -10.63 12.94
C ALA A 134 22.02 -11.14 11.72
N GLU A 135 22.28 -10.30 10.70
CA GLU A 135 22.99 -10.67 9.47
C GLU A 135 22.37 -11.87 8.71
N TRP A 136 21.08 -12.15 8.91
CA TRP A 136 20.37 -13.23 8.22
C TRP A 136 19.75 -12.79 6.91
N LEU A 137 19.41 -11.50 6.80
CA LEU A 137 19.16 -10.87 5.52
C LEU A 137 20.52 -10.68 4.83
N SER A 138 20.77 -11.49 3.79
CA SER A 138 21.96 -11.32 2.98
C SER A 138 22.07 -9.87 2.50
N LYS A 139 23.28 -9.30 2.50
CA LYS A 139 23.57 -8.05 1.77
C LYS A 139 23.50 -8.24 0.25
N LYS A 140 22.69 -9.18 -0.27
CA LYS A 140 21.99 -8.84 -1.49
C LYS A 140 21.27 -7.57 -1.11
N GLN A 141 21.78 -6.45 -1.60
CA GLN A 141 20.92 -5.31 -1.78
C GLN A 141 19.63 -5.94 -2.30
N VAL A 142 18.52 -5.68 -1.63
CA VAL A 142 17.34 -5.47 -2.43
C VAL A 142 17.80 -4.33 -3.35
N GLU A 143 18.49 -4.69 -4.44
CA GLU A 143 18.20 -4.10 -5.72
C GLU A 143 16.69 -4.16 -5.65
N GLN A 144 16.10 -3.01 -5.36
CA GLN A 144 14.88 -2.72 -6.03
C GLN A 144 15.24 -3.14 -7.46
N LYS A 145 14.80 -4.32 -7.86
CA LYS A 145 14.17 -4.40 -9.15
C LYS A 145 13.15 -3.28 -9.03
N GLU A 146 13.59 -2.06 -9.37
CA GLU A 146 12.82 -1.19 -10.22
C GLU A 146 12.25 -2.20 -11.17
N THR A 147 11.00 -2.57 -10.93
CA THR A 147 10.26 -3.24 -11.96
C THR A 147 10.36 -2.17 -13.03
N GLN A 148 11.27 -2.36 -13.99
CA GLN A 148 11.45 -1.44 -15.08
C GLN A 148 10.16 -1.62 -15.85
N ILE A 149 9.14 -0.88 -15.42
CA ILE A 149 7.86 -0.85 -16.06
C ILE A 149 8.19 -0.18 -17.37
N ASP A 150 8.17 -0.99 -18.41
CA ASP A 150 8.29 -0.50 -19.77
C ASP A 150 7.09 0.42 -20.02
N ILE A 151 7.33 1.72 -19.87
CA ILE A 151 6.30 2.75 -19.98
C ILE A 151 5.73 2.78 -21.40
N ALA A 152 6.50 2.38 -22.43
CA ALA A 152 6.01 2.32 -23.80
C ALA A 152 4.99 1.18 -23.94
N ASN A 153 5.33 -0.03 -23.48
CA ASN A 153 4.40 -1.16 -23.49
C ASN A 153 3.17 -0.93 -22.58
N LEU A 154 3.37 -0.33 -21.41
CA LEU A 154 2.27 0.06 -20.53
C LEU A 154 1.36 1.08 -21.22
N SER A 155 1.93 2.13 -21.81
CA SER A 155 1.19 3.11 -22.61
C SER A 155 0.37 2.42 -23.68
N GLU A 156 0.85 1.40 -24.38
CA GLU A 156 0.04 0.71 -25.39
C GLU A 156 -1.14 -0.08 -24.78
N SER A 157 -0.92 -0.72 -23.63
CA SER A 157 -1.94 -1.55 -22.96
C SER A 157 -3.05 -0.77 -22.21
N VAL A 158 -2.76 0.46 -21.77
CA VAL A 158 -3.69 1.26 -20.96
C VAL A 158 -4.76 1.93 -21.84
N ASP A 159 -6.01 1.89 -21.38
CA ASP A 159 -7.14 2.50 -22.08
C ASP A 159 -6.96 4.03 -22.27
N SER A 160 -7.40 4.55 -23.42
CA SER A 160 -7.22 5.96 -23.79
C SER A 160 -7.93 6.94 -22.85
N VAL A 161 -9.04 6.54 -22.22
CA VAL A 161 -9.77 7.32 -21.24
C VAL A 161 -8.98 7.39 -19.94
N LEU A 162 -8.40 6.27 -19.49
CA LEU A 162 -7.56 6.22 -18.29
C LEU A 162 -6.33 7.12 -18.42
N LYS A 163 -5.67 7.09 -19.58
CA LYS A 163 -4.56 8.03 -19.89
C LYS A 163 -4.99 9.48 -19.74
N LYS A 164 -6.14 9.86 -20.31
CA LYS A 164 -6.68 11.22 -20.23
C LYS A 164 -6.99 11.62 -18.78
N ILE A 165 -7.48 10.68 -17.96
CA ILE A 165 -7.70 10.89 -16.53
C ILE A 165 -6.37 11.15 -15.83
N CYS A 166 -5.35 10.31 -16.05
CA CYS A 166 -4.02 10.49 -15.47
C CYS A 166 -3.38 11.84 -15.87
N VAL A 167 -3.46 12.23 -17.15
CA VAL A 167 -2.95 13.52 -17.63
C VAL A 167 -3.65 14.70 -16.94
N TYR A 168 -4.97 14.61 -16.73
CA TYR A 168 -5.71 15.63 -16.01
C TYR A 168 -5.25 15.77 -14.56
N ILE A 169 -5.05 14.64 -13.86
CA ILE A 169 -4.56 14.65 -12.48
C ILE A 169 -3.12 15.18 -12.43
N GLY A 170 -2.26 14.81 -13.37
CA GLY A 170 -0.87 15.27 -13.45
C GLY A 170 -0.73 16.77 -13.71
N SER A 171 -1.78 17.40 -14.25
CA SER A 171 -1.86 18.85 -14.41
C SER A 171 -2.18 19.59 -13.11
N LYS A 172 -2.58 18.88 -12.04
CA LYS A 172 -2.83 19.48 -10.73
C LYS A 172 -1.54 19.65 -9.92
N PRO A 173 -1.42 20.71 -9.09
CA PRO A 173 -0.32 20.83 -8.15
C PRO A 173 -0.19 19.57 -7.30
N LYS A 174 1.01 18.97 -7.26
CA LYS A 174 1.34 17.72 -6.56
C LYS A 174 0.70 16.44 -7.11
N GLY A 175 -0.07 16.50 -8.20
CA GLY A 175 -0.72 15.33 -8.82
C GLY A 175 -1.81 14.68 -7.96
N VAL A 176 -2.49 15.50 -7.15
CA VAL A 176 -3.54 15.05 -6.22
C VAL A 176 -4.88 15.68 -6.57
N ILE A 177 -5.96 14.89 -6.44
CA ILE A 177 -7.35 15.33 -6.63
C ILE A 177 -8.23 14.85 -5.47
N ALA A 178 -9.07 15.73 -4.93
CA ALA A 178 -10.03 15.35 -3.89
C ALA A 178 -11.04 14.31 -4.43
N GLU A 179 -11.52 13.41 -3.57
CA GLU A 179 -12.48 12.37 -3.99
C GLU A 179 -13.73 12.96 -4.67
N SER A 180 -14.33 13.99 -4.06
CA SER A 180 -15.52 14.66 -4.59
C SER A 180 -15.26 15.32 -5.96
N GLU A 181 -14.08 15.91 -6.15
CA GLU A 181 -13.66 16.50 -7.42
C GLU A 181 -13.38 15.42 -8.48
N PHE A 182 -12.84 14.28 -8.06
CA PHE A 182 -12.57 13.15 -8.95
C PHE A 182 -13.88 12.55 -9.47
N ASP A 183 -14.87 12.38 -8.60
CA ASP A 183 -16.20 11.90 -9.01
C ASP A 183 -16.92 12.90 -9.91
N ALA A 184 -16.84 14.18 -9.56
CA ALA A 184 -17.38 15.23 -10.42
C ALA A 184 -16.72 15.18 -11.81
N LEU A 185 -15.40 15.00 -11.89
CA LEU A 185 -14.67 14.85 -13.15
C LEU A 185 -15.18 13.63 -13.95
N LEU A 186 -15.22 12.46 -13.33
CA LEU A 186 -15.65 11.22 -14.01
C LEU A 186 -17.10 11.30 -14.49
N LYS A 187 -17.99 11.90 -13.69
CA LYS A 187 -19.39 12.08 -14.03
C LYS A 187 -19.62 13.13 -15.12
N THR A 188 -18.95 14.28 -15.05
CA THR A 188 -19.27 15.42 -15.93
C THR A 188 -18.45 15.42 -17.22
N LYS A 189 -17.17 15.04 -17.16
CA LYS A 189 -16.25 15.09 -18.30
C LYS A 189 -16.20 13.79 -19.08
N TYR A 190 -16.40 12.67 -18.39
CA TYR A 190 -16.36 11.33 -18.99
C TYR A 190 -17.73 10.64 -19.00
N TYR A 191 -18.79 11.32 -18.54
CA TYR A 191 -20.18 10.86 -18.58
C TYR A 191 -20.41 9.48 -17.95
N LEU A 192 -19.60 9.13 -16.94
CA LEU A 192 -19.68 7.84 -16.27
C LEU A 192 -20.80 7.81 -15.22
N ASN A 193 -21.50 6.69 -15.15
CA ASN A 193 -22.48 6.43 -14.08
C ASN A 193 -21.75 6.01 -12.77
N PRO A 194 -22.44 5.95 -11.62
CA PRO A 194 -21.81 5.60 -10.35
C PRO A 194 -21.11 4.23 -10.32
N LEU A 195 -21.61 3.24 -11.05
CA LEU A 195 -20.98 1.92 -11.15
C LEU A 195 -19.66 2.00 -11.93
N ASP A 196 -19.68 2.66 -13.09
CA ASP A 196 -18.52 2.83 -13.96
C ASP A 196 -17.44 3.70 -13.31
N ILE A 197 -17.83 4.67 -12.48
CA ILE A 197 -16.92 5.45 -11.65
C ILE A 197 -16.13 4.52 -10.71
N ASN A 198 -16.83 3.63 -10.00
CA ASN A 198 -16.19 2.68 -9.09
C ASN A 198 -15.29 1.69 -9.82
N LEU A 199 -15.70 1.20 -10.99
CA LEU A 199 -14.88 0.33 -11.82
C LEU A 199 -13.64 1.05 -12.35
N THR A 200 -13.78 2.31 -12.76
CA THR A 200 -12.67 3.15 -13.23
C THR A 200 -11.65 3.41 -12.13
N ARG A 201 -12.10 3.72 -10.91
CA ARG A 201 -11.23 3.87 -9.73
C ARG A 201 -10.41 2.60 -9.49
N LYS A 202 -11.08 1.45 -9.38
CA LYS A 202 -10.42 0.16 -9.19
C LYS A 202 -9.44 -0.18 -10.32
N LYS A 203 -9.79 0.15 -11.57
CA LYS A 203 -8.93 -0.11 -12.72
C LYS A 203 -7.65 0.74 -12.65
N LEU A 204 -7.75 2.02 -12.33
CA LEU A 204 -6.60 2.91 -12.14
C LEU A 204 -5.70 2.46 -10.98
N GLU A 205 -6.28 1.93 -9.90
CA GLU A 205 -5.53 1.37 -8.77
C GLU A 205 -4.82 0.06 -9.14
N ASN A 206 -5.51 -0.86 -9.82
CA ASN A 206 -4.96 -2.14 -10.25
C ASN A 206 -3.81 -1.98 -11.26
N GLU A 207 -3.92 -1.00 -12.16
CA GLU A 207 -2.85 -0.64 -13.11
C GLU A 207 -1.74 0.19 -12.44
N ARG A 208 -1.81 0.39 -11.12
CA ARG A 208 -0.87 1.19 -10.32
C ARG A 208 -0.70 2.61 -10.84
N LEU A 209 -1.72 3.20 -11.45
CA LEU A 209 -1.68 4.58 -11.95
C LEU A 209 -2.07 5.58 -10.87
N LEU A 210 -2.94 5.17 -9.94
CA LEU A 210 -3.39 5.99 -8.81
C LEU A 210 -3.37 5.21 -7.49
N ILE A 211 -3.27 5.95 -6.39
CA ILE A 211 -3.52 5.46 -5.03
C ILE A 211 -4.56 6.34 -4.34
N TYR A 212 -5.40 5.72 -3.51
CA TYR A 212 -6.29 6.43 -2.61
C TYR A 212 -5.55 6.78 -1.31
N CYS A 213 -5.48 8.08 -0.98
CA CYS A 213 -4.69 8.55 0.16
C CYS A 213 -5.29 9.78 0.86
N PRO A 214 -5.04 9.95 2.16
CA PRO A 214 -5.32 11.20 2.84
C PRO A 214 -4.31 12.27 2.41
N PHE A 215 -4.77 13.47 2.07
CA PHE A 215 -3.91 14.62 1.83
C PHE A 215 -4.38 15.86 2.59
N ILE A 216 -3.40 16.68 3.00
CA ILE A 216 -3.65 17.88 3.78
C ILE A 216 -3.85 19.05 2.82
N GLN A 217 -5.03 19.67 2.85
CA GLN A 217 -5.22 20.97 2.23
C GLN A 217 -4.52 22.04 3.08
N SER A 218 -3.66 22.83 2.43
CA SER A 218 -2.83 23.86 3.08
C SER A 218 -3.64 24.86 3.91
N ASP A 219 -4.86 25.15 3.47
CA ASP A 219 -5.61 26.31 3.96
C ASP A 219 -6.54 25.97 5.13
N SER A 220 -6.75 24.68 5.43
CA SER A 220 -7.75 24.27 6.43
C SER A 220 -7.25 23.28 7.49
N ARG A 221 -6.02 22.72 7.36
CA ARG A 221 -5.54 21.58 8.18
C ARG A 221 -6.56 20.43 8.30
N LYS A 222 -7.55 20.37 7.41
CA LYS A 222 -8.54 19.28 7.36
C LYS A 222 -7.95 18.15 6.52
N LEU A 223 -7.93 16.95 7.11
CA LEU A 223 -7.66 15.72 6.38
C LEU A 223 -8.78 15.51 5.37
N THR A 224 -8.42 15.57 4.09
CA THR A 224 -9.33 15.26 2.98
C THR A 224 -8.82 14.02 2.28
N TRP A 225 -9.73 13.15 1.85
CA TRP A 225 -9.36 11.98 1.07
C TRP A 225 -9.40 12.27 -0.42
N GLY A 226 -8.55 11.59 -1.18
CA GLY A 226 -8.63 11.61 -2.62
C GLY A 226 -7.56 10.74 -3.28
N PHE A 227 -7.29 11.04 -4.54
CA PHE A 227 -6.43 10.22 -5.39
C PHE A 227 -5.14 10.95 -5.72
N GLN A 228 -4.03 10.23 -5.65
CA GLN A 228 -2.70 10.71 -6.01
C GLN A 228 -2.10 9.82 -7.11
N LEU A 229 -1.42 10.45 -8.08
CA LEU A 229 -0.59 9.73 -9.05
C LEU A 229 0.56 9.01 -8.35
N THR A 230 0.71 7.74 -8.69
CA THR A 230 1.91 6.96 -8.36
C THR A 230 3.08 7.41 -9.23
N GLU A 231 4.28 6.94 -8.92
CA GLU A 231 5.46 7.14 -9.79
C GLU A 231 5.23 6.62 -11.22
N VAL A 232 4.54 5.48 -11.36
CA VAL A 232 4.18 4.89 -12.66
C VAL A 232 3.22 5.79 -13.42
N GLY A 233 2.20 6.31 -12.73
CA GLY A 233 1.26 7.28 -13.30
C GLY A 233 1.96 8.54 -13.79
N TRP A 234 2.93 9.06 -13.04
CA TRP A 234 3.75 10.20 -13.45
C TRP A 234 4.57 9.91 -14.71
N LYS A 235 5.30 8.79 -14.73
CA LYS A 235 6.09 8.39 -15.91
C LYS A 235 5.23 8.19 -17.16
N LEU A 236 4.02 7.62 -17.01
CA LEU A 236 3.06 7.50 -18.10
C LEU A 236 2.64 8.87 -18.66
N VAL A 237 2.32 9.82 -17.78
CA VAL A 237 1.93 11.18 -18.20
C VAL A 237 3.07 11.88 -18.93
N GLU A 238 4.30 11.81 -18.41
CA GLU A 238 5.48 12.38 -19.06
C GLU A 238 5.69 11.78 -20.46
N TYR A 239 5.65 10.46 -20.56
CA TYR A 239 5.81 9.74 -21.82
C TYR A 239 4.76 10.15 -22.87
N GLU A 240 3.48 10.23 -22.49
CA GLU A 240 2.40 10.63 -23.39
C GLU A 240 2.55 12.08 -23.88
N VAL A 241 2.94 13.00 -22.98
CA VAL A 241 3.19 14.41 -23.33
C VAL A 241 4.37 14.54 -24.30
N GLU A 242 5.45 13.81 -24.08
CA GLU A 242 6.60 13.80 -24.99
C GLU A 242 6.26 13.20 -26.35
N ARG A 243 5.52 12.09 -26.36
CA ARG A 243 5.06 11.44 -27.59
C ARG A 243 4.22 12.38 -28.43
N ASP A 244 3.31 13.12 -27.81
CA ASP A 244 2.47 14.10 -28.50
C ASP A 244 3.27 15.31 -29.01
N LYS A 245 4.26 15.78 -28.25
CA LYS A 245 5.19 16.84 -28.72
C LYS A 245 5.97 16.37 -29.96
N LYS A 246 6.53 15.17 -29.96
CA LYS A 246 7.26 14.58 -31.10
C LYS A 246 6.36 14.41 -32.33
N LYS A 247 5.11 13.97 -32.15
CA LYS A 247 4.11 13.90 -33.24
C LYS A 247 3.75 15.27 -33.83
N ARG A 248 3.75 16.33 -33.02
CA ARG A 248 3.49 17.70 -33.50
C ARG A 248 4.69 18.28 -34.24
N ALA A 249 5.91 18.03 -33.76
CA ALA A 249 7.14 18.50 -34.39
C ALA A 249 7.47 17.79 -35.72
N SER A 250 7.00 16.55 -35.90
CA SER A 250 7.19 15.76 -37.13
C SER A 250 6.11 15.98 -38.20
N LYS A 251 5.07 16.77 -37.92
CA LYS A 251 4.17 17.24 -38.97
C LYS A 251 4.88 18.35 -39.76
N PRO A 252 5.08 18.21 -41.08
CA PRO A 252 5.59 19.31 -41.88
C PRO A 252 4.65 20.49 -41.71
N SER A 253 5.21 21.67 -41.41
CA SER A 253 4.50 22.93 -41.58
C SER A 253 4.01 22.96 -43.02
N LEU A 254 2.71 22.75 -43.23
CA LEU A 254 2.08 23.23 -44.46
C LEU A 254 2.45 24.71 -44.52
N GLY A 255 3.27 25.04 -45.51
CA GLY A 255 3.80 26.37 -45.70
C GLY A 255 2.69 27.40 -45.64
N LEU A 256 3.04 28.58 -45.17
CA LEU A 256 2.33 29.80 -45.50
C LEU A 256 2.07 29.81 -47.01
N MET A 257 0.87 29.40 -47.43
CA MET A 257 0.29 29.88 -48.66
C MET A 257 -0.35 31.21 -48.29
N ASP A 258 0.17 32.26 -48.91
CA ASP A 258 -0.44 33.58 -48.94
C ASP A 258 -1.89 33.44 -49.38
N TYR A 259 -2.82 33.49 -48.42
CA TYR A 259 -4.23 33.63 -48.71
C TYR A 259 -4.51 35.14 -48.81
N GLU A 260 -4.63 35.63 -50.04
CA GLU A 260 -5.22 36.94 -50.29
C GLU A 260 -6.62 37.00 -49.65
N PRO A 261 -7.00 38.13 -49.01
CA PRO A 261 -8.29 38.24 -48.37
C PRO A 261 -9.37 38.47 -49.42
N ALA A 262 -10.20 37.45 -49.67
CA ALA A 262 -11.44 37.64 -50.41
C ALA A 262 -12.43 38.44 -49.54
N VAL A 263 -12.58 39.71 -49.89
CA VAL A 263 -13.60 40.61 -49.37
C VAL A 263 -15.00 40.13 -49.79
N SER A 264 -15.93 40.26 -48.85
CA SER A 264 -17.37 40.51 -49.04
C SER A 264 -18.34 39.33 -48.78
N ARG A 265 -19.02 39.40 -47.62
CA ARG A 265 -20.42 39.83 -47.46
C ARG A 265 -21.02 39.19 -46.20
N ILE A 266 -21.07 39.98 -45.15
CA ILE A 266 -21.99 39.84 -44.02
C ILE A 266 -23.43 39.98 -44.56
N PRO A 267 -24.42 39.30 -43.95
CA PRO A 267 -25.48 40.12 -43.37
C PRO A 267 -25.65 39.85 -41.87
N ALA A 268 -25.70 40.96 -41.17
CA ALA A 268 -25.96 41.07 -39.75
C ALA A 268 -27.40 40.63 -39.48
N ILE A 269 -27.60 39.90 -38.38
CA ILE A 269 -28.89 39.85 -37.72
C ILE A 269 -28.70 40.35 -36.30
N SER A 270 -29.43 41.42 -36.02
CA SER A 270 -29.45 42.27 -34.84
C SER A 270 -30.16 41.64 -33.64
N ASN A 271 -29.64 41.96 -32.46
CA ASN A 271 -30.33 42.30 -31.19
C ASN A 271 -31.80 41.87 -31.02
N ASN A 272 -32.11 41.21 -29.89
CA ASN A 272 -32.89 41.83 -28.82
C ASN A 272 -33.00 40.98 -27.55
N TYR A 273 -33.41 41.66 -26.46
CA TYR A 273 -33.69 41.24 -25.08
C TYR A 273 -32.58 41.61 -24.08
N LYS A 274 -32.44 42.90 -23.76
CA LYS A 274 -33.14 43.69 -22.70
C LYS A 274 -32.91 43.17 -21.28
N LEU A 275 -32.00 43.88 -20.59
CA LEU A 275 -31.99 44.08 -19.15
C LEU A 275 -33.34 44.65 -18.67
N GLY A 276 -33.86 44.10 -17.58
CA GLY A 276 -35.04 44.58 -16.88
C GLY A 276 -34.87 44.38 -15.38
N LEU A 277 -34.27 45.37 -14.72
CA LEU A 277 -34.47 45.64 -13.29
C LEU A 277 -35.94 46.03 -13.07
N GLY A 278 -36.54 45.56 -11.97
CA GLY A 278 -37.64 46.30 -11.35
C GLY A 278 -38.70 45.48 -10.62
N LEU A 279 -38.73 45.69 -9.31
CA LEU A 279 -39.94 45.93 -8.49
C LEU A 279 -40.68 44.72 -7.87
N ILE A 280 -40.36 44.51 -6.59
CA ILE A 280 -41.28 44.22 -5.48
C ILE A 280 -42.26 45.41 -5.37
N PRO A 281 -43.61 45.25 -5.21
CA PRO A 281 -44.20 45.03 -3.88
C PRO A 281 -45.55 44.27 -3.82
N GLY A 282 -45.89 43.77 -2.63
CA GLY A 282 -47.26 43.31 -2.37
C GLY A 282 -47.41 42.45 -1.11
N GLU A 283 -47.38 43.09 0.06
CA GLU A 283 -47.85 42.53 1.32
C GLU A 283 -49.32 42.06 1.22
N ASN A 284 -49.67 40.95 1.89
CA ASN A 284 -50.64 41.00 2.99
C ASN A 284 -50.75 39.66 3.76
N LYS A 285 -50.15 39.65 4.96
CA LYS A 285 -50.86 39.61 6.26
C LYS A 285 -52.10 38.69 6.36
N ARG A 286 -52.01 37.63 7.18
CA ARG A 286 -52.48 37.60 8.60
C ARG A 286 -52.68 36.18 9.16
N ARG A 287 -52.16 36.00 10.38
CA ARG A 287 -52.81 35.40 11.58
C ARG A 287 -53.17 33.90 11.52
N ASN A 288 -53.08 33.11 12.57
CA ASN A 288 -52.84 33.33 14.00
C ASN A 288 -52.56 31.94 14.62
N ASP A 289 -51.83 31.93 15.74
CA ASP A 289 -52.09 31.18 16.99
C ASP A 289 -52.54 29.70 16.88
N LYS A 290 -51.94 28.74 17.58
CA LYS A 290 -51.80 28.70 19.05
C LYS A 290 -51.08 27.40 19.44
N THR A 291 -50.28 27.48 20.51
CA THR A 291 -49.98 26.45 21.53
C THR A 291 -49.70 25.01 21.10
#